data_AF-S0EWW7-F1
#
_entry.id   AF-S0EWW7-F1
#
_cell.length_a   1.000
_cell.length_b   1.000
_cell.length_c   1.000
_cell.angle_alpha   90.00
_cell.angle_beta   90.00
_cell.angle_gamma   90.00
#
_symmetry.space_group_name_H-M   'P 1'
#
loop_
_entity.id
_entity.type
_entity.pdbx_description
1 polymer ?
#
loop_
_entity_poly.entity_id
_entity_poly.type
_entity_poly.pdbx_seq_one_letter_code
_entity_poly.pdbx_strand_id
1 'polypeptide(L)'
;MTDERHAVHYSFVDEESLDSTEDVIEQNDLVLEAFLNWMTDLTDHTSTQVTWHYANVEAFLEYLSTVAQTTVFNLNEFDLRWFLFHYYIRHDSSYVEEAAAHILPASLGLFFQFLDEERGWKTPQWILDALRNQAWFEKRLIDYRKLSALDLEAAELAYVRWNQELLEDLDNRLLLLPKELVEGVLWNEPAGWREAALYRQASRLWLRLREELLADATLSESDVREALLSAYTNWVRTPQERLENQSPIEVILAERDERAGLMQGEDGLEEVEEDE
;
A
#
# COMPACT_ATOMS: atom_id res chain seq x y z
N MET A 1 16.78 43.46 3.68
CA MET A 1 16.08 42.80 2.55
C MET A 1 15.49 41.55 3.14
N THR A 2 14.22 41.63 3.53
CA THR A 2 13.46 40.52 4.09
C THR A 2 12.98 39.67 2.93
N ASP A 3 13.48 38.44 2.88
CA ASP A 3 13.17 37.45 1.86
C ASP A 3 11.80 36.85 2.22
N GLU A 4 10.75 37.32 1.55
CA GLU A 4 9.39 36.81 1.71
C GLU A 4 9.28 35.46 0.99
N ARG A 5 9.67 34.38 1.68
CA ARG A 5 9.30 33.02 1.26
C ARG A 5 7.78 32.93 1.24
N HIS A 6 7.21 32.90 0.04
CA HIS A 6 5.80 32.66 -0.18
C HIS A 6 5.46 31.25 0.29
N ALA A 7 4.92 31.12 1.50
CA ALA A 7 4.31 29.88 1.96
C ALA A 7 3.08 29.61 1.08
N VAL A 8 3.23 28.71 0.11
CA VAL A 8 2.13 28.19 -0.69
C VAL A 8 1.22 27.42 0.27
N HIS A 9 0.05 27.99 0.55
CA HIS A 9 -0.95 27.39 1.41
C HIS A 9 -1.63 26.26 0.62
N TYR A 10 -1.16 25.03 0.78
CA TYR A 10 -1.85 23.85 0.24
C TYR A 10 -3.12 23.63 1.06
N SER A 11 -4.30 23.76 0.42
CA SER A 11 -5.55 23.36 1.06
C SER A 11 -5.69 21.85 0.93
N PHE A 12 -5.66 21.15 2.06
CA PHE A 12 -5.96 19.72 2.12
C PHE A 12 -7.40 19.51 1.66
N VAL A 13 -7.55 18.89 0.50
CA VAL A 13 -8.85 18.50 -0.03
C VAL A 13 -9.25 17.20 0.67
N ASP A 14 -10.44 17.18 1.26
CA ASP A 14 -11.05 15.94 1.77
C ASP A 14 -11.02 14.88 0.64
N GLU A 15 -10.52 13.68 0.95
CA GLU A 15 -10.21 12.55 0.05
C GLU A 15 -11.34 12.07 -0.89
N GLU A 16 -12.51 12.69 -0.88
CA GLU A 16 -13.59 12.44 -1.84
C GLU A 16 -13.30 12.98 -3.25
N SER A 17 -12.16 13.66 -3.51
CA SER A 17 -11.92 14.35 -4.80
C SER A 17 -10.72 13.89 -5.63
N LEU A 18 -10.00 12.81 -5.28
CA LEU A 18 -8.98 12.26 -6.18
C LEU A 18 -9.67 11.33 -7.19
N ASP A 19 -10.28 11.94 -8.21
CA ASP A 19 -11.14 11.27 -9.19
C ASP A 19 -10.35 10.41 -10.20
N SER A 20 -9.02 10.49 -10.24
CA SER A 20 -8.21 9.69 -11.17
C SER A 20 -6.81 9.29 -10.67
N THR A 21 -6.27 8.19 -11.20
CA THR A 21 -4.87 7.78 -11.02
C THR A 21 -3.89 8.86 -11.52
N GLU A 22 -4.28 9.64 -12.52
CA GLU A 22 -3.46 10.74 -13.07
C GLU A 22 -3.24 11.83 -12.02
N ASP A 23 -4.27 12.18 -11.24
CA ASP A 23 -4.15 13.18 -10.18
C ASP A 23 -3.19 12.72 -9.07
N VAL A 24 -3.21 11.44 -8.72
CA VAL A 24 -2.29 10.86 -7.73
C VAL A 24 -0.84 10.92 -8.23
N ILE A 25 -0.62 10.58 -9.50
CA ILE A 25 0.71 10.65 -10.13
C ILE A 25 1.21 12.10 -10.12
N GLU A 26 0.41 13.05 -10.60
CA GLU A 26 0.80 14.46 -10.68
C GLU A 26 1.17 15.03 -9.30
N GLN A 27 0.39 14.70 -8.26
CA GLN A 27 0.70 15.15 -6.91
C GLN A 27 2.00 14.57 -6.36
N ASN A 28 2.24 13.26 -6.55
CA ASN A 28 3.47 12.63 -6.10
C ASN A 28 4.69 13.15 -6.90
N ASP A 29 4.55 13.43 -8.20
CA ASP A 29 5.61 14.01 -9.03
C ASP A 29 6.01 15.43 -8.56
N LEU A 30 5.03 16.28 -8.24
CA LEU A 30 5.28 17.61 -7.69
C LEU A 30 6.00 17.56 -6.33
N VAL A 31 5.73 16.53 -5.53
CA VAL A 31 6.41 16.30 -4.26
C VAL A 31 7.85 15.83 -4.51
N LEU A 32 8.07 14.95 -5.48
CA LEU A 32 9.39 14.45 -5.86
C LEU A 32 10.31 15.56 -6.38
N GLU A 33 9.79 16.43 -7.26
CA GLU A 33 10.54 17.58 -7.78
C GLU A 33 10.96 18.53 -6.64
N ALA A 34 10.04 18.82 -5.72
CA ALA A 34 10.35 19.65 -4.56
C ALA A 34 11.37 19.00 -3.62
N PHE A 35 11.33 17.68 -3.44
CA PHE A 35 12.33 16.95 -2.67
C PHE A 35 13.72 17.03 -3.32
N LEU A 36 13.82 16.92 -4.65
CA LEU A 36 15.09 17.09 -5.36
C LEU A 36 15.67 18.49 -5.13
N ASN A 37 14.85 19.53 -5.27
CA ASN A 37 15.29 20.91 -5.04
C ASN A 37 15.79 21.11 -3.61
N TRP A 38 15.05 20.59 -2.61
CA TRP A 38 15.46 20.63 -1.21
C TRP A 38 16.79 19.89 -0.97
N MET A 39 16.96 18.69 -1.53
CA MET A 39 18.20 17.92 -1.42
C MET A 39 19.40 18.64 -2.05
N THR A 40 19.20 19.34 -3.17
CA THR A 40 20.29 20.10 -3.83
C THR A 40 20.75 21.32 -3.04
N ASP A 41 19.90 21.85 -2.16
CA ASP A 41 20.24 22.96 -1.28
C ASP A 41 21.03 22.50 -0.03
N LEU A 42 21.05 21.19 0.27
CA LEU A 42 21.83 20.62 1.37
C LEU A 42 23.32 20.54 1.00
N THR A 43 24.16 21.26 1.74
CA THR A 43 25.62 21.31 1.49
C THR A 43 26.38 20.04 1.84
N ASP A 44 25.76 19.14 2.61
CA ASP A 44 26.44 17.99 3.23
C ASP A 44 26.37 16.71 2.38
N HIS A 45 25.73 16.77 1.20
CA HIS A 45 25.58 15.61 0.31
C HIS A 45 26.35 15.81 -1.00
N THR A 46 27.06 14.77 -1.42
CA THR A 46 27.66 14.71 -2.76
C THR A 46 26.58 14.51 -3.82
N SER A 47 26.86 14.89 -5.08
CA SER A 47 25.92 14.68 -6.19
C SER A 47 25.49 13.23 -6.34
N THR A 48 26.39 12.26 -6.09
CA THR A 48 26.07 10.83 -6.11
C THR A 48 25.07 10.45 -5.01
N GLN A 49 25.25 10.95 -3.79
CA GLN A 49 24.30 10.69 -2.70
C GLN A 49 22.93 11.30 -3.00
N VAL A 50 22.88 12.52 -3.54
CA VAL A 50 21.63 13.15 -3.98
C VAL A 50 20.92 12.26 -5.00
N THR A 51 21.64 11.76 -6.02
CA THR A 51 21.07 10.83 -7.02
C THR A 51 20.51 9.55 -6.38
N TRP A 52 21.23 8.94 -5.43
CA TRP A 52 20.76 7.72 -4.76
C TRP A 52 19.53 7.97 -3.89
N HIS A 53 19.50 9.06 -3.12
CA HIS A 53 18.34 9.43 -2.32
C HIS A 53 17.12 9.75 -3.19
N TYR A 54 17.32 10.48 -4.28
CA TYR A 54 16.28 10.78 -5.25
C TYR A 54 15.67 9.50 -5.84
N ALA A 55 16.50 8.60 -6.39
CA ALA A 55 16.02 7.36 -7.01
C ALA A 55 15.23 6.47 -6.04
N ASN A 56 15.65 6.42 -4.77
CA ASN A 56 14.93 5.68 -3.73
C ASN A 56 13.56 6.26 -3.39
N VAL A 57 13.44 7.60 -3.37
CA VAL A 57 12.18 8.29 -3.13
C VAL A 57 11.27 8.22 -4.36
N GLU A 58 11.83 8.32 -5.56
CA GLU A 58 11.13 8.11 -6.83
C GLU A 58 10.48 6.73 -6.87
N ALA A 59 11.23 5.66 -6.59
CA ALA A 59 10.68 4.30 -6.52
C ALA A 59 9.54 4.16 -5.49
N PHE A 60 9.65 4.85 -4.35
CA PHE A 60 8.58 4.85 -3.34
C PHE A 60 7.32 5.56 -3.84
N LEU A 61 7.47 6.74 -4.44
CA LEU A 61 6.34 7.52 -4.95
C LEU A 61 5.70 6.85 -6.19
N GLU A 62 6.50 6.19 -7.03
CA GLU A 62 5.99 5.36 -8.14
C GLU A 62 5.15 4.19 -7.60
N TYR A 63 5.63 3.49 -6.56
CA TYR A 63 4.84 2.46 -5.88
C TYR A 63 3.51 3.01 -5.35
N LEU A 64 3.53 4.18 -4.68
CA LEU A 64 2.31 4.78 -4.16
C LEU A 64 1.32 5.14 -5.26
N SER A 65 1.80 5.67 -6.39
CA SER A 65 0.95 6.05 -7.52
C SER A 65 0.38 4.85 -8.27
N THR A 66 1.21 3.84 -8.54
CA THR A 66 0.86 2.75 -9.47
C THR A 66 0.27 1.52 -8.78
N VAL A 67 0.71 1.21 -7.57
CA VAL A 67 0.32 0.00 -6.83
C VAL A 67 -0.64 0.33 -5.70
N ALA A 68 -0.26 1.24 -4.80
CA ALA A 68 -1.13 1.60 -3.67
C ALA A 68 -2.26 2.56 -4.08
N GLN A 69 -2.11 3.25 -5.21
CA GLN A 69 -3.03 4.27 -5.72
C GLN A 69 -3.39 5.31 -4.67
N THR A 70 -2.38 5.83 -3.99
CA THR A 70 -2.52 6.82 -2.92
C THR A 70 -1.44 7.90 -3.04
N THR A 71 -1.69 9.05 -2.42
CA THR A 71 -0.67 10.10 -2.29
C THR A 71 0.17 9.84 -1.05
N VAL A 72 1.38 10.39 -1.01
CA VAL A 72 2.20 10.31 0.21
C VAL A 72 1.50 10.89 1.46
N PHE A 73 0.57 11.84 1.28
CA PHE A 73 -0.16 12.46 2.38
C PHE A 73 -1.23 11.56 2.99
N ASN A 74 -1.69 10.56 2.22
CA ASN A 74 -2.68 9.55 2.62
C ASN A 74 -2.03 8.17 2.84
N LEU A 75 -0.71 8.16 3.04
CA LEU A 75 0.07 6.96 3.32
C LEU A 75 -0.34 6.34 4.66
N ASN A 76 -0.56 5.02 4.69
CA ASN A 76 -0.76 4.26 5.91
C ASN A 76 0.44 3.33 6.22
N GLU A 77 0.42 2.72 7.41
CA GLU A 77 1.51 1.84 7.86
C GLU A 77 1.67 0.58 6.98
N PHE A 78 0.57 0.05 6.43
CA PHE A 78 0.64 -1.11 5.53
C PHE A 78 1.44 -0.79 4.27
N ASP A 79 1.14 0.32 3.60
CA ASP A 79 1.76 0.72 2.34
C ASP A 79 3.29 0.88 2.50
N LEU A 80 3.73 1.60 3.54
CA LEU A 80 5.16 1.81 3.79
C LEU A 80 5.89 0.49 4.10
N ARG A 81 5.29 -0.37 4.94
CA ARG A 81 5.90 -1.66 5.28
C ARG A 81 5.94 -2.60 4.10
N TRP A 82 4.87 -2.66 3.32
CA TRP A 82 4.80 -3.47 2.12
C TRP A 82 5.83 -3.02 1.09
N PHE A 83 5.98 -1.70 0.92
CA PHE A 83 7.03 -1.14 0.07
C PHE A 83 8.43 -1.56 0.53
N LEU A 84 8.79 -1.23 1.76
CA LEU A 84 10.13 -1.46 2.32
C LEU A 84 10.51 -2.94 2.36
N PHE A 85 9.62 -3.78 2.86
CA PHE A 85 9.94 -5.16 3.21
C PHE A 85 9.52 -6.18 2.15
N HIS A 86 8.88 -5.74 1.05
CA HIS A 86 8.50 -6.64 -0.04
C HIS A 86 8.66 -6.04 -1.43
N TYR A 87 7.93 -4.98 -1.77
CA TYR A 87 7.87 -4.48 -3.15
C TYR A 87 9.25 -4.05 -3.67
N TYR A 88 9.92 -3.14 -2.97
CA TYR A 88 11.23 -2.61 -3.38
C TYR A 88 12.27 -3.72 -3.54
N ILE A 89 12.30 -4.66 -2.60
CA ILE A 89 13.24 -5.80 -2.63
C ILE A 89 13.02 -6.64 -3.89
N ARG A 90 11.76 -6.83 -4.32
CA ARG A 90 11.43 -7.68 -5.47
C ARG A 90 11.59 -6.96 -6.82
N HIS A 91 11.31 -5.66 -6.87
CA HIS A 91 11.16 -4.93 -8.14
C HIS A 91 12.37 -4.05 -8.43
N ASP A 92 12.82 -3.25 -7.46
CA ASP A 92 13.76 -2.17 -7.73
C ASP A 92 15.19 -2.51 -7.32
N SER A 93 15.37 -3.43 -6.36
CA SER A 93 16.70 -3.77 -5.84
C SER A 93 17.66 -4.39 -6.86
N SER A 94 17.16 -4.84 -8.01
CA SER A 94 17.95 -5.34 -9.14
C SER A 94 18.41 -4.26 -10.12
N TYR A 95 17.75 -3.11 -10.15
CA TYR A 95 18.03 -2.01 -11.09
C TYR A 95 18.87 -0.90 -10.45
N VAL A 96 18.77 -0.75 -9.14
CA VAL A 96 19.53 0.25 -8.39
C VAL A 96 20.90 -0.31 -8.00
N GLU A 97 21.94 0.54 -8.00
CA GLU A 97 23.25 0.18 -7.45
C GLU A 97 23.12 -0.38 -6.02
N GLU A 98 23.87 -1.43 -5.69
CA GLU A 98 23.75 -2.12 -4.40
C GLU A 98 23.89 -1.16 -3.21
N ALA A 99 24.83 -0.21 -3.28
CA ALA A 99 25.04 0.80 -2.25
C ALA A 99 23.80 1.70 -2.03
N ALA A 100 23.07 2.03 -3.09
CA ALA A 100 21.86 2.83 -3.01
C ALA A 100 20.68 2.04 -2.40
N ALA A 101 20.57 0.74 -2.68
CA ALA A 101 19.57 -0.12 -2.05
C ALA A 101 19.73 -0.18 -0.52
N HIS A 102 20.96 -0.24 -0.01
CA HIS A 102 21.23 -0.29 1.43
C HIS A 102 20.82 0.97 2.19
N ILE A 103 20.79 2.13 1.52
CA ILE A 103 20.42 3.40 2.15
C ILE A 103 18.94 3.76 1.94
N LEU A 104 18.10 2.85 1.46
CA LEU A 104 16.67 3.13 1.23
C LEU A 104 15.97 3.67 2.49
N PRO A 105 16.01 3.02 3.68
CA PRO A 105 15.32 3.56 4.85
C PRO A 105 15.85 4.92 5.30
N ALA A 106 17.15 5.19 5.13
CA ALA A 106 17.73 6.51 5.37
C ALA A 106 17.24 7.56 4.36
N SER A 107 17.09 7.18 3.08
CA SER A 107 16.55 8.03 2.02
C SER A 107 15.11 8.43 2.31
N LEU A 108 14.27 7.48 2.72
CA LEU A 108 12.90 7.78 3.14
C LEU A 108 12.87 8.62 4.42
N GLY A 109 13.82 8.43 5.33
CA GLY A 109 13.97 9.27 6.52
C GLY A 109 14.20 10.75 6.16
N LEU A 110 15.11 11.03 5.21
CA LEU A 110 15.32 12.39 4.69
C LEU A 110 14.07 12.93 3.98
N PHE A 111 13.37 12.08 3.23
CA PHE A 111 12.15 12.48 2.56
C PHE A 111 11.03 12.89 3.52
N PHE A 112 10.79 12.12 4.58
CA PHE A 112 9.79 12.49 5.59
C PHE A 112 10.21 13.71 6.41
N GLN A 113 11.52 13.91 6.64
CA GLN A 113 12.03 15.15 7.20
C GLN A 113 11.70 16.34 6.30
N PHE A 114 11.94 16.23 5.00
CA PHE A 114 11.55 17.25 4.01
C PHE A 114 10.03 17.55 4.07
N LEU A 115 9.19 16.52 4.16
CA LEU A 115 7.74 16.71 4.25
C LEU A 115 7.34 17.45 5.54
N ASP A 116 8.00 17.21 6.67
CA ASP A 116 7.74 17.95 7.90
C ASP A 116 8.22 19.42 7.79
N GLU A 117 9.44 19.63 7.32
CA GLU A 117 10.09 20.94 7.28
C GLU A 117 9.48 21.89 6.22
N GLU A 118 9.28 21.40 5.00
CA GLU A 118 8.87 22.22 3.84
C GLU A 118 7.37 22.15 3.55
N ARG A 119 6.70 21.04 3.93
CA ARG A 119 5.27 20.84 3.68
C ARG A 119 4.41 20.89 4.94
N GLY A 120 5.02 20.96 6.12
CA GLY A 120 4.31 20.98 7.40
C GLY A 120 3.61 19.66 7.74
N TRP A 121 3.92 18.58 7.02
CA TRP A 121 3.31 17.28 7.22
C TRP A 121 4.00 16.54 8.37
N LYS A 122 3.30 16.43 9.50
CA LYS A 122 3.86 15.82 10.71
C LYS A 122 4.03 14.32 10.54
N THR A 123 5.28 13.88 10.50
CA THR A 123 5.65 12.47 10.38
C THR A 123 5.09 11.66 11.57
N PRO A 124 4.16 10.71 11.33
CA PRO A 124 3.66 9.84 12.38
C PRO A 124 4.75 8.95 12.98
N GLN A 125 4.63 8.59 14.26
CA GLN A 125 5.63 7.77 14.96
C GLN A 125 5.85 6.40 14.31
N TRP A 126 4.82 5.79 13.74
CA TRP A 126 4.91 4.48 13.09
C TRP A 126 5.82 4.49 11.85
N ILE A 127 5.97 5.63 11.16
CA ILE A 127 6.92 5.80 10.05
C ILE A 127 8.34 5.68 10.58
N LEU A 128 8.65 6.44 11.64
CA LEU A 128 9.97 6.42 12.25
C LEU A 128 10.30 5.02 12.76
N ASP A 129 9.33 4.30 13.33
CA ASP A 129 9.53 2.94 13.83
C ASP A 129 9.73 1.92 12.69
N ALA A 130 9.05 2.09 11.55
CA ALA A 130 9.30 1.28 10.36
C ALA A 130 10.71 1.53 9.79
N LEU A 131 11.12 2.79 9.66
CA LEU A 131 12.43 3.17 9.13
C LEU A 131 13.60 2.80 10.04
N ARG A 132 13.39 2.79 11.36
CA ARG A 132 14.37 2.28 12.34
C ARG A 132 14.67 0.80 12.19
N ASN A 133 13.82 0.04 11.49
CA ASN A 133 14.00 -1.40 11.31
C ASN A 133 14.95 -1.76 10.15
N GLN A 134 16.06 -1.02 10.03
CA GLN A 134 17.11 -1.19 9.02
C GLN A 134 17.65 -2.62 9.00
N ALA A 135 17.92 -3.21 10.17
CA ALA A 135 18.47 -4.56 10.27
C ALA A 135 17.54 -5.62 9.67
N TRP A 136 16.21 -5.46 9.83
CA TRP A 136 15.25 -6.37 9.21
C TRP A 136 15.15 -6.16 7.71
N PHE A 137 15.15 -4.90 7.24
CA PHE A 137 15.22 -4.58 5.81
C PHE A 137 16.43 -5.26 5.14
N GLU A 138 17.63 -5.07 5.71
CA GLU A 138 18.87 -5.65 5.19
C GLU A 138 18.84 -7.18 5.19
N LYS A 139 18.35 -7.80 6.29
CA LYS A 139 18.16 -9.25 6.35
C LYS A 139 17.27 -9.73 5.20
N ARG A 140 16.12 -9.09 4.99
CA ARG A 140 15.15 -9.49 3.96
C ARG A 140 15.72 -9.32 2.56
N LEU A 141 16.47 -8.25 2.30
CA LEU A 141 17.17 -8.01 1.03
C LEU A 141 18.18 -9.13 0.74
N ILE A 142 19.02 -9.47 1.73
CA ILE A 142 20.01 -10.54 1.62
C ILE A 142 19.32 -11.90 1.40
N ASP A 143 18.27 -12.20 2.16
CA ASP A 143 17.55 -13.47 2.07
C ASP A 143 16.84 -13.62 0.72
N TYR A 144 16.28 -12.55 0.16
CA TYR A 144 15.69 -12.57 -1.18
C TYR A 144 16.75 -12.83 -2.26
N ARG A 145 17.92 -12.18 -2.19
CA ARG A 145 19.01 -12.41 -3.15
C ARG A 145 19.50 -13.85 -3.16
N LYS A 146 19.53 -14.52 -2.00
CA LYS A 146 19.91 -15.94 -1.89
C LYS A 146 18.95 -16.87 -2.64
N LEU A 147 17.69 -16.47 -2.88
CA LEU A 147 16.73 -17.28 -3.62
C LEU A 147 17.23 -17.58 -5.05
N SER A 148 17.94 -16.64 -5.67
CA SER A 148 18.49 -16.81 -7.03
C SER A 148 19.55 -17.92 -7.15
N ALA A 149 20.13 -18.36 -6.02
CA ALA A 149 21.15 -19.41 -5.98
C ALA A 149 20.57 -20.82 -5.75
N LEU A 150 19.25 -20.93 -5.53
CA LEU A 150 18.55 -22.19 -5.29
C LEU A 150 18.02 -22.81 -6.60
N ASP A 151 17.75 -24.11 -6.57
CA ASP A 151 16.90 -24.71 -7.61
C ASP A 151 15.45 -24.22 -7.49
N LEU A 152 14.64 -24.49 -8.53
CA LEU A 152 13.30 -23.92 -8.65
C LEU A 152 12.37 -24.30 -7.47
N GLU A 153 12.37 -25.57 -7.06
CA GLU A 153 11.49 -26.07 -5.99
C GLU A 153 11.90 -25.49 -4.64
N ALA A 154 13.21 -25.46 -4.35
CA ALA A 154 13.74 -24.87 -3.14
C ALA A 154 13.51 -23.35 -3.11
N ALA A 155 13.65 -22.66 -4.25
CA ALA A 155 13.39 -21.23 -4.39
C ALA A 155 11.92 -20.90 -4.10
N GLU A 156 10.97 -21.67 -4.63
CA GLU A 156 9.54 -21.47 -4.40
C GLU A 156 9.19 -21.62 -2.93
N LEU A 157 9.64 -22.71 -2.28
CA LEU A 157 9.39 -22.93 -0.85
C LEU A 157 10.02 -21.84 0.02
N ALA A 158 11.26 -21.43 -0.30
CA ALA A 158 11.95 -20.37 0.42
C ALA A 158 11.28 -19.01 0.23
N TYR A 159 10.77 -18.72 -0.97
CA TYR A 159 9.99 -17.52 -1.25
C TYR A 159 8.69 -17.49 -0.44
N VAL A 160 7.94 -18.60 -0.38
CA VAL A 160 6.71 -18.69 0.42
C VAL A 160 6.99 -18.37 1.88
N ARG A 161 8.07 -18.91 2.45
CA ARG A 161 8.48 -18.61 3.84
C ARG A 161 8.88 -17.15 4.01
N TRP A 162 9.70 -16.62 3.11
CA TRP A 162 10.13 -15.22 3.13
C TRP A 162 8.95 -14.25 3.07
N ASN A 163 7.91 -14.58 2.29
CA ASN A 163 6.68 -13.79 2.22
C ASN A 163 5.83 -13.95 3.48
N GLN A 164 5.68 -15.18 3.98
CA GLN A 164 4.90 -15.48 5.17
C GLN A 164 5.40 -14.74 6.41
N GLU A 165 6.72 -14.59 6.59
CA GLU A 165 7.31 -13.78 7.67
C GLU A 165 6.79 -12.34 7.70
N LEU A 166 6.62 -11.70 6.53
CA LEU A 166 6.07 -10.35 6.45
C LEU A 166 4.56 -10.35 6.71
N LEU A 167 3.82 -11.31 6.15
CA LEU A 167 2.38 -11.40 6.39
C LEU A 167 2.05 -11.58 7.87
N GLU A 168 2.87 -12.32 8.62
CA GLU A 168 2.75 -12.46 10.06
C GLU A 168 3.04 -11.15 10.80
N ASP A 169 4.09 -10.39 10.44
CA ASP A 169 4.32 -9.05 11.01
C ASP A 169 3.14 -8.11 10.75
N LEU A 170 2.60 -8.11 9.53
CA LEU A 170 1.46 -7.27 9.16
C LEU A 170 0.18 -7.68 9.90
N ASP A 171 -0.12 -8.98 10.05
CA ASP A 171 -1.27 -9.46 10.81
C ASP A 171 -1.13 -9.18 12.32
N ASN A 172 0.05 -9.40 12.90
CA ASN A 172 0.32 -9.06 14.30
C ASN A 172 0.12 -7.57 14.57
N ARG A 173 0.41 -6.73 13.58
CA ARG A 173 0.17 -5.29 13.63
C ARG A 173 -1.27 -4.89 13.32
N LEU A 174 -2.15 -5.84 13.02
CA LEU A 174 -3.54 -5.62 12.60
C LEU A 174 -3.64 -4.81 11.30
N LEU A 175 -2.65 -4.91 10.41
CA LEU A 175 -2.61 -4.19 9.14
C LEU A 175 -3.25 -4.95 7.98
N LEU A 176 -3.53 -6.24 8.16
CA LEU A 176 -4.19 -7.06 7.16
C LEU A 176 -5.69 -7.13 7.43
N LEU A 177 -6.47 -6.90 6.37
CA LEU A 177 -7.88 -7.24 6.36
C LEU A 177 -8.03 -8.77 6.52
N PRO A 178 -9.05 -9.27 7.22
CA PRO A 178 -9.34 -10.71 7.28
C PRO A 178 -9.47 -11.32 5.88
N LYS A 179 -8.85 -12.48 5.66
CA LYS A 179 -8.98 -13.23 4.39
C LYS A 179 -10.41 -13.68 4.14
N GLU A 180 -11.10 -14.05 5.22
CA GLU A 180 -12.51 -14.38 5.22
C GLU A 180 -13.35 -13.10 5.29
N LEU A 181 -14.23 -12.95 4.31
CA LEU A 181 -15.25 -11.91 4.26
C LEU A 181 -16.29 -12.13 5.37
N VAL A 182 -16.96 -13.29 5.35
CA VAL A 182 -17.91 -13.75 6.37
C VAL A 182 -18.31 -15.22 6.10
N GLU A 183 -18.55 -16.02 7.13
CA GLU A 183 -19.16 -17.37 7.01
C GLU A 183 -18.48 -18.31 6.00
N GLY A 184 -17.15 -18.30 5.97
CA GLY A 184 -16.33 -19.11 5.07
C GLY A 184 -16.21 -18.56 3.65
N VAL A 185 -16.86 -17.44 3.33
CA VAL A 185 -16.66 -16.72 2.07
C VAL A 185 -15.33 -16.00 2.14
N LEU A 186 -14.43 -16.27 1.20
CA LEU A 186 -13.14 -15.57 1.08
C LEU A 186 -13.25 -14.43 0.06
N TRP A 187 -12.39 -13.41 0.21
CA TRP A 187 -12.10 -12.49 -0.89
C TRP A 187 -11.51 -13.26 -2.09
N ASN A 188 -11.98 -12.96 -3.30
CA ASN A 188 -11.52 -13.63 -4.52
C ASN A 188 -10.36 -12.90 -5.17
N GLU A 189 -9.44 -13.66 -5.74
CA GLU A 189 -8.42 -13.16 -6.67
C GLU A 189 -8.49 -14.03 -7.96
N PRO A 190 -8.91 -13.50 -9.13
CA PRO A 190 -9.27 -12.11 -9.43
C PRO A 190 -10.71 -11.71 -9.04
N ALA A 191 -10.83 -10.63 -8.27
CA ALA A 191 -12.09 -9.98 -7.91
C ALA A 191 -12.76 -9.28 -9.10
N GLY A 192 -14.08 -9.12 -9.04
CA GLY A 192 -14.79 -8.21 -9.95
C GLY A 192 -14.55 -6.75 -9.55
N TRP A 193 -15.04 -5.79 -10.35
CA TRP A 193 -14.77 -4.37 -10.09
C TRP A 193 -15.48 -3.89 -8.82
N ARG A 194 -16.69 -4.41 -8.52
CA ARG A 194 -17.43 -4.08 -7.29
C ARG A 194 -16.73 -4.68 -6.08
N GLU A 195 -16.38 -5.97 -6.15
CA GLU A 195 -15.66 -6.64 -5.06
C GLU A 195 -14.31 -5.96 -4.78
N ALA A 196 -13.55 -5.59 -5.81
CA ALA A 196 -12.28 -4.86 -5.64
C ALA A 196 -12.49 -3.47 -5.00
N ALA A 197 -13.54 -2.73 -5.38
CA ALA A 197 -13.87 -1.45 -4.78
C ALA A 197 -14.27 -1.59 -3.30
N LEU A 198 -15.08 -2.61 -2.97
CA LEU A 198 -15.47 -2.91 -1.60
C LEU A 198 -14.30 -3.38 -0.74
N TYR A 199 -13.37 -4.17 -1.30
CA TYR A 199 -12.15 -4.55 -0.62
C TYR A 199 -11.31 -3.33 -0.24
N ARG A 200 -11.07 -2.41 -1.19
CA ARG A 200 -10.33 -1.16 -0.92
C ARG A 200 -10.99 -0.34 0.19
N GLN A 201 -12.31 -0.20 0.14
CA GLN A 201 -13.05 0.50 1.18
C GLN A 201 -12.95 -0.20 2.54
N ALA A 202 -13.08 -1.52 2.58
CA ALA A 202 -12.95 -2.29 3.81
C ALA A 202 -11.56 -2.11 4.44
N SER A 203 -10.50 -2.17 3.64
CA SER A 203 -9.13 -1.93 4.09
C SER A 203 -8.94 -0.53 4.67
N ARG A 204 -9.50 0.51 4.03
CA ARG A 204 -9.44 1.89 4.56
C ARG A 204 -10.17 2.01 5.91
N LEU A 205 -11.39 1.49 5.99
CA LEU A 205 -12.17 1.52 7.24
C LEU A 205 -11.45 0.75 8.36
N TRP A 206 -10.87 -0.41 8.02
CA TRP A 206 -10.10 -1.24 8.93
C TRP A 206 -8.89 -0.48 9.50
N LEU A 207 -8.06 0.11 8.64
CA LEU A 207 -6.85 0.82 9.06
C LEU A 207 -7.17 2.09 9.86
N ARG A 208 -8.21 2.84 9.47
CA ARG A 208 -8.66 4.00 10.22
C ARG A 208 -9.16 3.62 11.61
N LEU A 209 -10.05 2.63 11.71
CA LEU A 209 -10.57 2.18 13.01
C LEU A 209 -9.45 1.61 13.89
N ARG A 210 -8.48 0.93 13.29
CA ARG A 210 -7.30 0.44 14.00
C ARG A 210 -6.53 1.59 14.64
N GLU A 211 -6.27 2.67 13.90
CA GLU A 211 -5.57 3.84 14.43
C GLU A 211 -6.36 4.48 15.60
N GLU A 212 -7.68 4.62 15.45
CA GLU A 212 -8.56 5.14 16.50
C GLU A 212 -8.52 4.26 17.77
N LEU A 213 -8.56 2.93 17.63
CA LEU A 213 -8.52 1.99 18.75
C LEU A 213 -7.14 1.91 19.42
N LEU A 214 -6.05 1.96 18.65
CA LEU A 214 -4.68 1.93 19.20
C LEU A 214 -4.31 3.23 19.95
N ALA A 215 -5.03 4.33 19.69
CA ALA A 215 -4.87 5.56 20.47
C ALA A 215 -5.45 5.45 21.90
N ASP A 216 -6.33 4.47 22.15
CA ASP A 216 -6.87 4.19 23.48
C ASP A 216 -5.94 3.26 24.27
N ALA A 217 -5.16 3.84 25.18
CA ALA A 217 -4.23 3.12 26.04
C ALA A 217 -4.91 2.16 27.04
N THR A 218 -6.24 2.13 27.14
CA THR A 218 -6.98 1.20 28.01
C THR A 218 -7.28 -0.14 27.36
N LEU A 219 -7.16 -0.24 26.03
CA LEU A 219 -7.42 -1.46 25.28
C LEU A 219 -6.16 -2.33 25.19
N SER A 220 -6.32 -3.65 25.39
CA SER A 220 -5.28 -4.61 25.02
C SER A 220 -5.33 -4.91 23.52
N GLU A 221 -4.24 -5.45 22.97
CA GLU A 221 -4.18 -5.85 21.54
C GLU A 221 -5.31 -6.84 21.17
N SER A 222 -5.67 -7.74 22.08
CA SER A 222 -6.78 -8.67 21.89
C SER A 222 -8.13 -7.94 21.80
N ASP A 223 -8.33 -6.91 22.62
CA ASP A 223 -9.56 -6.10 22.60
C ASP A 223 -9.67 -5.31 21.29
N VAL A 224 -8.54 -4.75 20.83
CA VAL A 224 -8.47 -4.05 19.53
C VAL A 224 -8.81 -4.99 18.39
N ARG A 225 -8.23 -6.20 18.36
CA ARG A 225 -8.52 -7.20 17.32
C ARG A 225 -10.00 -7.60 17.32
N GLU A 226 -10.57 -7.86 18.48
CA GLU A 226 -11.99 -8.22 18.61
C GLU A 226 -12.91 -7.10 18.12
N ALA A 227 -12.62 -5.86 18.51
CA ALA A 227 -13.38 -4.68 18.08
C ALA A 227 -13.31 -4.47 16.56
N LEU A 228 -12.11 -4.61 15.95
CA LEU A 228 -11.92 -4.53 14.50
C LEU A 228 -12.72 -5.61 13.77
N LEU A 229 -12.63 -6.87 14.20
CA LEU A 229 -13.36 -7.98 13.57
C LEU A 229 -14.88 -7.80 13.70
N SER A 230 -15.35 -7.31 14.84
CA SER A 230 -16.76 -7.01 15.05
C SER A 230 -17.25 -5.91 14.12
N ALA A 231 -16.50 -4.79 14.05
CA ALA A 231 -16.83 -3.67 13.17
C ALA A 231 -16.79 -4.07 11.69
N TYR A 232 -15.79 -4.85 11.28
CA TYR A 232 -15.69 -5.41 9.94
C TYR A 232 -16.90 -6.28 9.60
N THR A 233 -17.23 -7.25 10.46
CA THR A 233 -18.38 -8.14 10.27
C THR A 233 -19.69 -7.36 10.17
N ASN A 234 -19.86 -6.33 11.01
CA ASN A 234 -21.02 -5.46 10.97
C ASN A 234 -21.07 -4.69 9.65
N TRP A 235 -19.96 -4.11 9.20
CA TRP A 235 -19.89 -3.40 7.93
C TRP A 235 -20.25 -4.31 6.74
N VAL A 236 -19.71 -5.53 6.70
CA VAL A 236 -19.96 -6.52 5.66
C VAL A 236 -21.45 -6.88 5.55
N ARG A 237 -22.16 -6.92 6.69
CA ARG A 237 -23.57 -7.34 6.78
C ARG A 237 -24.58 -6.18 6.76
N THR A 238 -24.13 -4.94 6.92
CA THR A 238 -25.06 -3.80 7.04
C THR A 238 -25.44 -3.29 5.65
N PRO A 239 -26.74 -3.23 5.32
CA PRO A 239 -27.23 -2.55 4.12
C PRO A 239 -26.77 -1.10 4.02
N GLN A 240 -26.36 -0.68 2.82
CA GLN A 240 -25.84 0.66 2.59
C GLN A 240 -26.64 1.34 1.47
N GLU A 241 -27.06 2.60 1.68
CA GLU A 241 -27.86 3.35 0.71
C GLU A 241 -27.17 3.48 -0.65
N ARG A 242 -25.85 3.72 -0.65
CA ARG A 242 -25.01 3.78 -1.86
C ARG A 242 -24.92 2.46 -2.65
N LEU A 243 -25.32 1.35 -2.02
CA LEU A 243 -25.39 0.01 -2.60
C LEU A 243 -26.85 -0.41 -2.81
N GLU A 244 -27.75 0.57 -3.01
CA GLU A 244 -29.18 0.32 -3.23
C GLU A 244 -29.85 -0.43 -2.06
N ASN A 245 -29.38 -0.18 -0.83
CA ASN A 245 -29.78 -0.89 0.39
C ASN A 245 -29.41 -2.39 0.40
N GLN A 246 -28.40 -2.79 -0.36
CA GLN A 246 -27.73 -4.07 -0.20
C GLN A 246 -26.53 -3.93 0.74
N SER A 247 -26.18 -5.03 1.40
CA SER A 247 -24.94 -5.17 2.14
C SER A 247 -23.76 -5.46 1.20
N PRO A 248 -22.51 -5.15 1.59
CA PRO A 248 -21.33 -5.51 0.80
C PRO A 248 -21.27 -6.98 0.38
N ILE A 249 -21.62 -7.93 1.25
CA ILE A 249 -21.64 -9.36 0.91
C ILE A 249 -22.65 -9.67 -0.20
N GLU A 250 -23.85 -9.09 -0.15
CA GLU A 250 -24.88 -9.32 -1.18
C GLU A 250 -24.41 -8.81 -2.55
N VAL A 251 -23.80 -7.62 -2.60
CA VAL A 251 -23.23 -7.06 -3.84
C VAL A 251 -22.12 -7.95 -4.41
N ILE A 252 -21.23 -8.45 -3.55
CA ILE A 252 -20.11 -9.32 -3.96
C ILE A 252 -20.63 -10.65 -4.51
N LEU A 253 -21.58 -11.29 -3.81
CA LEU A 253 -22.16 -12.55 -4.26
C LEU A 253 -22.91 -12.39 -5.59
N ALA A 254 -23.70 -11.31 -5.73
CA ALA A 254 -24.39 -11.01 -6.99
C ALA A 254 -23.42 -10.81 -8.17
N GLU A 255 -22.33 -10.06 -7.99
CA GLU A 255 -21.31 -9.88 -9.03
C GLU A 255 -20.64 -11.21 -9.42
N ARG A 256 -20.37 -12.08 -8.44
CA ARG A 256 -19.79 -13.41 -8.70
C ARG A 256 -20.74 -14.31 -9.49
N ASP A 257 -22.03 -14.29 -9.15
CA ASP A 257 -23.06 -15.06 -9.87
C ASP A 257 -23.24 -14.55 -11.31
N GLU A 258 -23.26 -13.22 -11.51
CA GLU A 258 -23.30 -12.60 -12.85
C GLU A 258 -22.10 -13.05 -13.71
N ARG A 259 -20.88 -13.01 -13.15
CA ARG A 259 -19.65 -13.46 -13.84
C ARG A 259 -19.67 -14.95 -14.14
N ALA A 260 -20.16 -15.79 -13.22
CA ALA A 260 -20.26 -17.23 -13.43
C ALA A 260 -21.28 -17.57 -14.54
N GLY A 261 -22.39 -16.84 -14.61
CA GLY A 261 -23.41 -16.98 -15.66
C GLY A 261 -22.91 -16.56 -17.05
N LEU A 262 -22.09 -15.50 -17.14
CA LEU A 262 -21.47 -15.07 -18.39
C LEU A 262 -20.51 -16.13 -18.96
N MET A 263 -19.72 -16.78 -18.11
CA MET A 263 -18.81 -17.85 -18.56
C MET A 263 -19.55 -19.12 -19.05
N GLN A 264 -20.80 -19.35 -18.61
CA GLN A 264 -21.60 -20.47 -19.10
C GLN A 264 -22.35 -20.15 -20.41
N GLY A 265 -22.51 -18.87 -20.75
CA GLY A 265 -23.21 -18.44 -21.97
C GLY A 265 -22.34 -18.41 -23.24
N GLU A 266 -21.02 -18.31 -23.11
CA GLU A 266 -20.10 -18.27 -24.25
C GLU A 266 -19.77 -19.65 -24.84
N ASP A 267 -19.90 -20.73 -24.05
CA ASP A 267 -19.73 -22.12 -24.54
C ASP A 267 -20.94 -22.64 -25.37
N GLY A 268 -21.97 -21.81 -25.56
CA GLY A 268 -23.24 -22.18 -26.22
C GLY A 268 -23.46 -21.60 -27.61
N LEU A 269 -22.50 -20.88 -28.21
CA LEU A 269 -22.58 -20.50 -29.62
C LEU A 269 -22.18 -21.69 -30.49
N GLU A 270 -23.11 -22.63 -30.65
CA GLU A 270 -23.05 -23.67 -31.69
C GLU A 270 -22.76 -22.99 -33.03
N GLU A 271 -21.66 -23.41 -33.67
CA GLU A 271 -21.36 -23.13 -35.06
C GLU A 271 -22.60 -23.52 -35.88
N VAL A 272 -23.32 -22.51 -36.39
CA VAL A 272 -24.34 -22.74 -37.41
C VAL A 272 -23.57 -23.16 -38.65
N GLU A 273 -23.45 -24.47 -38.87
CA GLU A 273 -23.04 -25.04 -40.15
C GLU A 273 -23.99 -24.48 -41.22
N GLU A 274 -23.48 -23.54 -42.03
CA GLU A 274 -24.09 -23.15 -43.29
C GLU A 274 -23.96 -24.34 -44.26
N ASP A 275 -24.98 -25.19 -44.30
CA ASP A 275 -25.10 -26.23 -45.33
C ASP A 275 -25.51 -25.59 -46.68
N GLU A 276 -24.58 -25.62 -47.65
CA GLU A 276 -24.82 -25.55 -49.10
C GLU A 276 -25.17 -26.92 -49.71
#